data_AF-A0A836WVE2-F1
#
_entry.id   AF-A0A836WVE2-F1
#
_cell.length_a   1.000
_cell.length_b   1.000
_cell.length_c   1.000
_cell.angle_alpha   90.00
_cell.angle_beta   90.00
_cell.angle_gamma   90.00
#
_symmetry.space_group_name_H-M   'P 1'
#
loop_
_entity.id
_entity.type
_entity.pdbx_description
1 polymer ?
#
loop_
_entity_poly.entity_id
_entity_poly.type
_entity_poly.pdbx_seq_one_letter_code
_entity_poly.pdbx_strand_id
1 'polypeptide(L)'
;MADFTKAGSDRGDFEKQLKHHLISANYMYYSYMQTIDDMEKDELETDLQEYLELYNTVVLPMVSFAEDLGEEKWIKKANKIKSVYEQLIEEIKKKIKTF
;
A
#
# COMPACT_ATOMS: atom_id res chain seq x y z
N MET A 1 -19.88 -30.80 4.25
CA MET A 1 -18.48 -30.98 3.80
C MET A 1 -18.07 -29.64 3.23
N ALA A 2 -17.19 -28.90 3.92
CA ALA A 2 -16.74 -27.59 3.43
C ALA A 2 -15.98 -27.79 2.12
N ASP A 3 -16.32 -27.00 1.12
CA ASP A 3 -15.86 -27.17 -0.25
C ASP A 3 -14.40 -26.69 -0.37
N PHE A 4 -13.45 -27.61 -0.18
CA PHE A 4 -12.01 -27.33 -0.19
C PHE A 4 -11.52 -26.71 -1.51
N THR A 5 -12.30 -26.81 -2.59
CA THR A 5 -12.02 -26.21 -3.89
C THR A 5 -12.12 -24.68 -3.90
N LYS A 6 -13.04 -24.09 -3.12
CA LYS A 6 -13.22 -22.63 -3.03
C LYS A 6 -12.10 -21.94 -2.26
N ALA A 7 -11.67 -22.55 -1.17
CA ALA A 7 -10.57 -22.03 -0.35
C ALA A 7 -9.24 -21.93 -1.13
N GLY A 8 -8.99 -22.81 -2.10
CA GLY A 8 -7.83 -22.71 -2.99
C GLY A 8 -7.93 -21.57 -4.00
N SER A 9 -9.15 -21.28 -4.49
CA SER A 9 -9.40 -20.18 -5.44
C SER A 9 -9.21 -18.81 -4.79
N ASP A 10 -9.82 -18.60 -3.61
CA ASP A 10 -9.77 -17.32 -2.89
C ASP A 10 -8.32 -16.93 -2.54
N ARG A 11 -7.50 -17.94 -2.19
CA ARG A 11 -6.06 -17.80 -1.93
C ARG A 11 -5.27 -17.40 -3.18
N GLY A 12 -5.59 -17.99 -4.32
CA GLY A 12 -4.98 -17.64 -5.61
C GLY A 12 -5.34 -16.23 -6.05
N ASP A 13 -6.58 -15.80 -5.81
CA ASP A 13 -7.04 -14.46 -6.16
C ASP A 13 -6.43 -13.39 -5.24
N PHE A 14 -6.31 -13.68 -3.94
CA PHE A 14 -5.61 -12.79 -3.02
C PHE A 14 -4.12 -12.61 -3.38
N GLU A 15 -3.43 -13.68 -3.78
CA GLU A 15 -2.05 -13.59 -4.23
C GLU A 15 -1.88 -12.67 -5.47
N LYS A 16 -2.82 -12.75 -6.42
CA LYS A 16 -2.83 -11.85 -7.59
C LYS A 16 -3.10 -10.41 -7.18
N GLN A 17 -4.05 -10.17 -6.27
CA GLN A 17 -4.35 -8.84 -5.74
C GLN A 17 -3.14 -8.20 -5.08
N LEU A 18 -2.44 -8.94 -4.20
CA LEU A 18 -1.19 -8.47 -3.57
C LEU A 18 -0.12 -8.13 -4.62
N LYS A 19 0.03 -8.95 -5.66
CA LYS A 19 1.00 -8.68 -6.73
C LYS A 19 0.65 -7.39 -7.48
N HIS A 20 -0.62 -7.21 -7.85
CA HIS A 20 -1.07 -6.01 -8.56
C HIS A 20 -0.94 -4.75 -7.70
N HIS A 21 -1.32 -4.82 -6.43
CA HIS A 21 -1.15 -3.70 -5.49
C HIS A 21 0.32 -3.33 -5.30
N LEU A 22 1.20 -4.31 -5.15
CA LEU A 22 2.63 -4.02 -5.03
C LEU A 22 3.18 -3.31 -6.27
N ILE A 23 2.79 -3.74 -7.47
CA ILE A 23 3.20 -3.07 -8.71
C ILE A 23 2.65 -1.63 -8.74
N SER A 24 1.36 -1.46 -8.45
CA SER A 24 0.69 -0.16 -8.43
C SER A 24 1.32 0.80 -7.42
N ALA A 25 1.55 0.35 -6.18
CA ALA A 25 2.14 1.15 -5.12
C ALA A 25 3.56 1.63 -5.48
N ASN A 26 4.39 0.75 -6.07
CA ASN A 26 5.72 1.15 -6.52
C ASN A 26 5.63 2.17 -7.66
N TYR A 27 4.77 1.96 -8.65
CA TYR A 27 4.62 2.90 -9.76
C TYR A 27 4.15 4.27 -9.27
N MET A 28 3.15 4.29 -8.39
CA MET A 28 2.63 5.51 -7.77
C MET A 28 3.74 6.22 -7.00
N TYR A 29 4.50 5.52 -6.15
CA TYR A 29 5.63 6.11 -5.43
C TYR A 29 6.65 6.76 -6.38
N TYR A 30 7.11 6.02 -7.40
CA TYR A 30 8.10 6.56 -8.34
C TYR A 30 7.57 7.74 -9.15
N SER A 31 6.30 7.70 -9.56
CA SER A 31 5.66 8.80 -10.25
C SER A 31 5.56 10.04 -9.37
N TYR A 32 5.21 9.85 -8.10
CA TYR A 32 5.06 10.95 -7.14
C TYR A 32 6.41 11.61 -6.82
N MET A 33 7.46 10.80 -6.60
CA MET A 33 8.81 11.32 -6.34
C MET A 33 9.40 12.10 -7.51
N GLN A 34 8.89 11.94 -8.74
CA GLN A 34 9.33 12.74 -9.88
C GLN A 34 8.77 14.16 -9.87
N THR A 35 7.64 14.38 -9.20
CA THR A 35 6.92 15.66 -9.22
C THR A 35 6.90 16.35 -7.86
N ILE A 36 7.20 15.64 -6.77
CA ILE A 36 7.13 16.15 -5.38
C ILE A 36 7.89 17.47 -5.17
N ASP A 37 8.96 17.71 -5.93
CA ASP A 37 9.75 18.93 -5.79
C ASP A 37 9.09 20.18 -6.38
N ASP A 38 8.18 19.99 -7.34
CA ASP A 38 7.46 21.05 -8.06
C ASP A 38 6.09 21.37 -7.45
N MET A 39 5.67 20.62 -6.43
CA MET A 39 4.35 20.76 -5.78
C MET A 39 4.32 21.88 -4.75
N GLU A 40 3.15 22.48 -4.58
CA GLU A 40 2.90 23.46 -3.53
C GLU A 40 2.59 22.80 -2.17
N LYS A 41 2.72 23.57 -1.08
CA LYS A 41 2.59 23.05 0.29
C LYS A 41 1.18 22.51 0.57
N ASP A 42 0.16 23.21 0.12
CA ASP A 42 -1.24 22.85 0.29
C ASP A 42 -1.64 21.61 -0.54
N GLU A 43 -1.08 21.46 -1.75
CA GLU A 43 -1.20 20.23 -2.55
C GLU A 43 -0.62 19.03 -1.80
N LEU A 44 0.60 19.17 -1.26
CA LEU A 44 1.25 18.11 -0.47
C LEU A 44 0.50 17.78 0.82
N GLU A 45 -0.08 18.77 1.50
CA GLU A 45 -0.89 18.55 2.70
C GLU A 45 -2.19 17.80 2.38
N THR A 46 -2.81 18.10 1.24
CA THR A 46 -4.00 17.40 0.75
C THR A 46 -3.67 15.95 0.41
N ASP A 47 -2.63 15.74 -0.40
CA ASP A 47 -2.15 14.40 -0.77
C ASP A 47 -1.77 13.56 0.44
N LEU A 48 -1.11 14.18 1.44
CA LEU A 48 -0.75 13.50 2.69
C LEU A 48 -2.00 12.93 3.37
N GLN A 49 -3.10 13.68 3.41
CA GLN A 49 -4.34 13.22 4.01
C GLN A 49 -4.93 12.05 3.21
N GLU A 50 -4.97 12.14 1.88
CA GLU A 50 -5.46 11.07 1.02
C GLU A 50 -4.65 9.78 1.17
N TYR A 51 -3.32 9.87 1.18
CA TYR A 51 -2.46 8.70 1.37
C TYR A 51 -2.54 8.12 2.77
N LEU A 52 -2.73 8.95 3.80
CA LEU A 52 -2.99 8.46 5.16
C LEU A 52 -4.33 7.73 5.24
N GLU A 53 -5.38 8.24 4.60
CA GLU A 53 -6.68 7.57 4.54
C GLU A 53 -6.56 6.23 3.80
N LEU A 54 -5.92 6.21 2.63
CA LEU A 54 -5.71 5.00 1.84
C LEU A 54 -4.87 3.96 2.62
N TYR A 55 -3.84 4.41 3.32
CA TYR A 55 -3.02 3.54 4.17
C TYR A 55 -3.87 2.88 5.27
N ASN A 56 -4.70 3.64 5.96
CA ASN A 56 -5.51 3.14 7.07
C ASN A 56 -6.70 2.27 6.61
N THR A 57 -7.32 2.61 5.49
CA THR A 57 -8.56 1.97 5.03
C THR A 57 -8.34 0.79 4.08
N VAL A 58 -7.19 0.75 3.40
CA VAL A 58 -6.88 -0.31 2.41
C VAL A 58 -5.64 -1.09 2.80
N VAL A 59 -4.52 -0.41 3.08
CA VAL A 59 -3.22 -1.09 3.26
C VAL A 59 -3.16 -1.85 4.58
N LEU A 60 -3.56 -1.24 5.69
CA LEU A 60 -3.58 -1.92 6.99
C LEU A 60 -4.54 -3.12 7.03
N PRO A 61 -5.81 -3.03 6.54
CA PRO A 61 -6.68 -4.20 6.45
C PRO A 61 -6.12 -5.31 5.56
N MET A 62 -5.45 -4.96 4.46
CA MET A 62 -4.80 -5.95 3.58
C MET A 62 -3.66 -6.70 4.29
N VAL A 63 -2.88 -6.00 5.12
CA VAL A 63 -1.84 -6.62 5.95
C VAL A 63 -2.46 -7.52 7.00
N SER A 64 -3.46 -7.03 7.74
CA SER A 64 -4.19 -7.82 8.73
C SER A 64 -4.76 -9.11 8.13
N PHE A 65 -5.40 -9.01 6.95
CA PHE A 65 -5.95 -10.17 6.27
C PHE A 65 -4.87 -11.18 5.82
N ALA A 66 -3.71 -10.69 5.38
CA ALA A 66 -2.57 -11.56 5.06
C ALA A 66 -2.03 -12.29 6.31
N GLU A 67 -2.01 -11.60 7.46
CA GLU A 67 -1.61 -12.15 8.75
C GLU A 67 -2.61 -13.20 9.26
N ASP A 68 -3.92 -12.94 9.13
CA ASP A 68 -4.99 -13.86 9.49
C ASP A 68 -4.94 -15.16 8.68
N LEU A 69 -4.49 -15.09 7.43
CA LEU A 69 -4.31 -16.25 6.56
C LEU A 69 -3.08 -17.10 6.95
N GLY A 70 -2.12 -16.53 7.70
CA GLY A 70 -0.96 -17.23 8.25
C GLY A 70 0.10 -17.67 7.23
N GLU A 71 0.00 -17.24 5.97
CA GLU A 71 0.92 -17.64 4.90
C GLU A 71 2.05 -16.62 4.75
N GLU A 72 3.27 -16.99 5.15
CA GLU A 72 4.44 -16.09 5.21
C GLU A 72 4.69 -15.32 3.90
N LYS A 73 4.49 -15.98 2.75
CA LYS A 73 4.65 -15.35 1.43
C LYS A 73 3.70 -14.17 1.20
N TRP A 74 2.49 -14.20 1.75
CA TRP A 74 1.50 -13.14 1.62
C TRP A 74 1.75 -12.04 2.61
N ILE A 75 2.05 -12.39 3.87
CA ILE A 75 2.46 -11.44 4.91
C ILE A 75 3.65 -10.61 4.42
N LYS A 76 4.66 -11.25 3.83
CA LYS A 76 5.84 -10.57 3.28
C LYS A 76 5.50 -9.64 2.12
N LYS A 77 4.56 -10.01 1.24
CA LYS A 77 4.11 -9.16 0.13
C LYS A 77 3.29 -7.97 0.64
N ALA A 78 2.36 -8.19 1.56
CA ALA A 78 1.54 -7.14 2.16
C ALA A 78 2.41 -6.14 2.94
N ASN A 79 3.38 -6.61 3.72
CA ASN A 79 4.31 -5.72 4.43
C ASN A 79 5.23 -4.91 3.49
N LYS A 80 5.55 -5.43 2.30
CA LYS A 80 6.24 -4.63 1.28
C LYS A 80 5.36 -3.50 0.76
N ILE A 81 4.07 -3.76 0.51
CA ILE A 81 3.11 -2.72 0.11
C ILE A 81 3.05 -1.65 1.21
N LYS A 82 2.86 -2.06 2.46
CA LYS A 82 2.89 -1.18 3.64
C LYS A 82 4.12 -0.29 3.67
N SER A 83 5.30 -0.87 3.48
CA SER A 83 6.57 -0.13 3.49
C SER A 83 6.63 0.94 2.41
N VAL A 84 6.09 0.68 1.21
CA VAL A 84 6.08 1.67 0.11
C VAL A 84 5.20 2.88 0.47
N TYR A 85 4.02 2.65 1.05
CA TYR A 85 3.15 3.74 1.49
C TYR A 85 3.75 4.51 2.67
N GLU A 86 4.37 3.84 3.63
CA GLU A 86 5.07 4.50 4.74
C GLU A 86 6.20 5.40 4.24
N GLN A 87 6.98 4.92 3.27
CA GLN A 87 8.02 5.71 2.63
C GLN A 87 7.45 6.94 1.93
N LEU A 88 6.40 6.78 1.12
CA LEU A 88 5.72 7.90 0.46
C LEU A 88 5.27 8.96 1.47
N ILE A 89 4.53 8.54 2.49
CA ILE A 89 4.00 9.42 3.53
C ILE A 89 5.13 10.17 4.24
N GLU A 90 6.24 9.51 4.54
CA GLU A 90 7.40 10.15 5.16
C GLU A 90 8.09 11.14 4.22
N GLU A 91 8.23 10.84 2.93
CA GLU A 91 8.80 11.79 1.96
C GLU A 91 7.90 13.03 1.78
N ILE A 92 6.58 12.87 1.72
CA ILE A 92 5.63 13.99 1.69
C ILE A 92 5.78 14.86 2.94
N LYS A 93 5.76 14.25 4.14
CA LYS A 93 5.95 14.99 5.40
C LYS A 93 7.28 15.72 5.47
N LYS A 94 8.36 15.10 4.96
CA LYS A 94 9.68 15.75 4.90
C LYS A 94 9.62 16.96 3.98
N LYS A 95 9.04 16.83 2.78
CA LYS A 95 8.91 17.94 1.85
C LYS A 95 8.09 19.09 2.44
N ILE A 96 6.96 18.82 3.08
CA ILE A 96 6.14 19.84 3.75
C ILE A 96 6.94 20.63 4.79
N LYS A 97 7.83 19.96 5.55
CA LYS A 97 8.70 20.61 6.55
C LYS A 97 9.78 21.50 5.95
N THR A 98 10.03 21.43 4.64
CA THR A 98 11.01 22.28 3.95
C THR A 98 10.43 23.62 3.45
N PHE A 99 9.10 23.81 3.54
CA PHE A 99 8.42 25.09 3.28
C PHE A 99 8.21 25.89 4.57
#